data_AF-A0A4V6REC7-F1
#
_entry.id   AF-A0A4V6REC7-F1
#
_cell.length_a   1.000
_cell.length_b   1.000
_cell.length_c   1.000
_cell.angle_alpha   90.00
_cell.angle_beta   90.00
_cell.angle_gamma   90.00
#
_symmetry.space_group_name_H-M   'P 1'
#
loop_
_entity.id
_entity.type
_entity.pdbx_description
1 polymer ?
#
loop_
_entity_poly.entity_id
_entity_poly.type
_entity_poly.pdbx_seq_one_letter_code
_entity_poly.pdbx_strand_id
1 'polypeptide(L)'
;MRAAATSLSTEGGSLTITSAAGKGIDCKDDLVIAGGTYQIEAASHGAEANDSLCIKEASLQITSGKDGLHAENDDDASLGYVYVESGSLDIESQGDGVSASGWMDIADGSLSITSGGSSEATPGSNTQAVGEPPAQPGAQNGSLGLGGPGQDSSDAPGFGGKDSPSQGQTPPSGTMPPAMPSGEALGSNAQMPPAAGPENAAAPSDTSAVTGSTEDASDTASTKGLKAGSSLTVRGGTLIIDAEDDALHSDGDLSLSGGELELASGDDGAHAEGTPTVSGGAIAISTCYEGLEGAQVDVTDGTVTLTAADDGINASDGSTTKTFGPQPQRGSACAITISGGTLDIQASGDAIDSNGSLEITGGTIACEGPTQGDPSILDFDTTGTITGGTFKGTGAAKMVQTLTTATQGVLTVNTGSQQVGATVTLKDEAGAVVETWEPSQPYELIIFSSSQIKPGAAYQVQVGDQTLSVHAS
;
A
#
# COMPACT_ATOMS: atom_id res chain seq x y z
N MET A 1 -31.81 2.35 2.98
CA MET A 1 -32.54 3.01 4.10
C MET A 1 -32.16 4.48 4.12
N ARG A 2 -33.09 5.43 4.34
CA ARG A 2 -32.76 6.87 4.42
C ARG A 2 -32.96 7.35 5.85
N ALA A 3 -31.93 7.88 6.49
CA ALA A 3 -32.03 8.38 7.85
C ALA A 3 -31.02 9.52 8.10
N ALA A 4 -31.45 10.54 8.86
CA ALA A 4 -30.62 11.63 9.37
C ALA A 4 -29.93 11.17 10.67
N ALA A 5 -28.67 11.52 10.91
CA ALA A 5 -27.77 11.07 11.99
C ALA A 5 -28.23 9.76 12.69
N THR A 6 -27.75 8.60 12.24
CA THR A 6 -28.36 7.31 12.58
C THR A 6 -27.37 6.31 13.15
N SER A 7 -27.68 5.81 14.34
CA SER A 7 -27.09 4.58 14.87
C SER A 7 -27.86 3.36 14.35
N LEU A 8 -27.17 2.43 13.70
CA LEU A 8 -27.70 1.14 13.29
C LEU A 8 -27.14 0.05 14.21
N SER A 9 -28.04 -0.66 14.88
CA SER A 9 -27.75 -1.85 15.69
C SER A 9 -28.90 -2.83 15.56
N THR A 10 -28.59 -4.13 15.49
CA THR A 10 -29.60 -5.20 15.43
C THR A 10 -29.78 -5.94 16.76
N GLU A 11 -29.16 -5.49 17.86
CA GLU A 11 -29.14 -6.21 19.16
C GLU A 11 -28.74 -7.70 19.03
N GLY A 12 -27.82 -8.02 18.12
CA GLY A 12 -27.37 -9.40 17.86
C GLY A 12 -28.19 -10.16 16.81
N GLY A 13 -29.14 -9.50 16.14
CA GLY A 13 -29.82 -10.01 14.95
C GLY A 13 -28.98 -9.84 13.66
N SER A 14 -29.45 -10.42 12.56
CA SER A 14 -28.88 -10.18 11.23
C SER A 14 -29.83 -9.35 10.37
N LEU A 15 -29.29 -8.39 9.61
CA LEU A 15 -30.02 -7.59 8.63
C LEU A 15 -29.42 -7.80 7.24
N THR A 16 -30.25 -8.26 6.28
CA THR A 16 -29.87 -8.34 4.87
C THR A 16 -30.45 -7.16 4.10
N ILE A 17 -29.62 -6.48 3.31
CA ILE A 17 -29.99 -5.33 2.48
C ILE A 17 -29.57 -5.65 1.05
N THR A 18 -30.53 -5.67 0.12
CA THR A 18 -30.26 -5.83 -1.31
C THR A 18 -30.79 -4.61 -2.07
N SER A 19 -29.92 -3.93 -2.80
CA SER A 19 -30.21 -2.71 -3.55
C SER A 19 -29.78 -2.85 -5.00
N ALA A 20 -30.69 -3.30 -5.87
CA ALA A 20 -30.37 -3.65 -7.26
C ALA A 20 -30.05 -2.46 -8.19
N ALA A 21 -30.23 -1.21 -7.74
CA ALA A 21 -30.05 -0.03 -8.57
C ALA A 21 -29.49 1.19 -7.80
N GLY A 22 -28.94 0.98 -6.60
CA GLY A 22 -28.44 2.09 -5.78
C GLY A 22 -27.67 1.63 -4.57
N LYS A 23 -27.57 2.53 -3.60
CA LYS A 23 -26.81 2.36 -2.36
C LYS A 23 -27.52 1.36 -1.42
N GLY A 24 -26.77 0.63 -0.61
CA GLY A 24 -27.35 -0.23 0.44
C GLY A 24 -27.88 0.61 1.60
N ILE A 25 -26.97 1.30 2.28
CA ILE A 25 -27.25 2.29 3.32
C ILE A 25 -26.91 3.69 2.78
N ASP A 26 -27.80 4.66 2.96
CA ASP A 26 -27.65 6.04 2.49
C ASP A 26 -28.00 6.98 3.65
N CYS A 27 -26.97 7.49 4.32
CA CYS A 27 -27.07 8.45 5.41
C CYS A 27 -26.60 9.82 4.94
N LYS A 28 -27.32 10.87 5.32
CA LYS A 28 -27.04 12.25 4.90
C LYS A 28 -26.23 13.07 5.89
N ASP A 29 -25.94 12.48 7.05
CA ASP A 29 -25.11 13.06 8.11
C ASP A 29 -24.18 11.94 8.62
N ASP A 30 -24.11 11.73 9.93
CA ASP A 30 -23.36 10.66 10.59
C ASP A 30 -24.05 9.28 10.53
N LEU A 31 -23.30 8.26 10.11
CA LEU A 31 -23.66 6.86 10.22
C LEU A 31 -22.80 6.17 11.29
N VAL A 32 -23.45 5.64 12.32
CA VAL A 32 -22.79 4.79 13.32
C VAL A 32 -23.33 3.37 13.21
N ILE A 33 -22.46 2.38 12.96
CA ILE A 33 -22.82 0.96 12.98
C ILE A 33 -22.21 0.33 14.22
N ALA A 34 -23.05 0.02 15.21
CA ALA A 34 -22.63 -0.48 16.51
C ALA A 34 -23.26 -1.86 16.79
N GLY A 35 -22.45 -2.92 16.74
CA GLY A 35 -22.90 -4.29 16.91
C GLY A 35 -23.79 -4.80 15.77
N GLY A 36 -24.09 -6.10 15.81
CA GLY A 36 -24.98 -6.75 14.84
C GLY A 36 -24.27 -7.31 13.61
N THR A 37 -25.02 -8.03 12.78
CA THR A 37 -24.53 -8.62 11.52
C THR A 37 -25.30 -8.06 10.33
N TYR A 38 -24.61 -7.53 9.33
CA TYR A 38 -25.21 -6.94 8.14
C TYR A 38 -24.65 -7.61 6.89
N GLN A 39 -25.53 -8.02 6.00
CA GLN A 39 -25.19 -8.50 4.66
C GLN A 39 -25.76 -7.50 3.66
N ILE A 40 -24.91 -6.83 2.90
CA ILE A 40 -25.27 -5.71 2.03
C ILE A 40 -24.83 -6.03 0.60
N GLU A 41 -25.79 -6.12 -0.31
CA GLU A 41 -25.54 -6.21 -1.75
C GLU A 41 -26.09 -4.94 -2.41
N ALA A 42 -25.23 -4.13 -3.02
CA ALA A 42 -25.61 -2.85 -3.62
C ALA A 42 -25.04 -2.68 -5.03
N ALA A 43 -25.85 -2.17 -5.96
CA ALA A 43 -25.36 -1.83 -7.30
C ALA A 43 -24.51 -0.55 -7.35
N SER A 44 -24.50 0.22 -6.26
CA SER A 44 -23.66 1.41 -6.05
C SER A 44 -22.82 1.19 -4.77
N HIS A 45 -22.63 2.21 -3.93
CA HIS A 45 -21.89 2.07 -2.67
C HIS A 45 -22.64 1.14 -1.69
N GLY A 46 -21.89 0.35 -0.92
CA GLY A 46 -22.46 -0.55 0.09
C GLY A 46 -23.14 0.25 1.20
N ALA A 47 -22.36 1.04 1.93
CA ALA A 47 -22.86 2.02 2.88
C ALA A 47 -22.24 3.40 2.63
N GLU A 48 -23.09 4.42 2.62
CA GLU A 48 -22.67 5.80 2.44
C GLU A 48 -23.13 6.69 3.59
N ALA A 49 -22.27 7.60 4.00
CA ALA A 49 -22.55 8.71 4.90
C ALA A 49 -21.96 10.01 4.36
N ASN A 50 -22.56 11.15 4.68
CA ASN A 50 -22.02 12.45 4.28
C ASN A 50 -20.97 12.92 5.29
N ASP A 51 -21.31 12.92 6.58
CA ASP A 51 -20.45 13.55 7.59
C ASP A 51 -19.43 12.58 8.18
N SER A 52 -19.87 11.38 8.53
CA SER A 52 -18.98 10.36 9.09
C SER A 52 -19.55 8.96 8.98
N LEU A 53 -18.66 7.97 8.87
CA LEU A 53 -19.00 6.56 8.96
C LEU A 53 -18.16 5.91 10.05
N CYS A 54 -18.81 5.59 11.18
CA CYS A 54 -18.15 5.01 12.34
C CYS A 54 -18.62 3.58 12.61
N ILE A 55 -17.70 2.65 12.86
CA ILE A 55 -18.00 1.22 13.09
C ILE A 55 -17.44 0.77 14.44
N LYS A 56 -18.25 0.00 15.18
CA LYS A 56 -17.87 -0.64 16.44
C LYS A 56 -18.53 -1.99 16.57
N GLU A 57 -17.76 -3.04 16.84
CA GLU A 57 -18.23 -4.39 17.20
C GLU A 57 -19.24 -5.01 16.20
N ALA A 58 -19.33 -4.50 14.98
CA ALA A 58 -20.25 -4.98 13.96
C ALA A 58 -19.60 -6.02 13.04
N SER A 59 -20.40 -6.92 12.49
CA SER A 59 -20.02 -7.81 11.40
C SER A 59 -20.68 -7.34 10.11
N LEU A 60 -19.89 -6.92 9.13
CA LEU A 60 -20.33 -6.43 7.82
C LEU A 60 -19.83 -7.37 6.73
N GLN A 61 -20.73 -7.85 5.88
CA GLN A 61 -20.43 -8.49 4.60
C GLN A 61 -21.02 -7.60 3.52
N ILE A 62 -20.19 -7.02 2.67
CA ILE A 62 -20.59 -6.02 1.68
C ILE A 62 -20.11 -6.46 0.30
N THR A 63 -21.03 -6.51 -0.66
CA THR A 63 -20.72 -6.55 -2.09
C THR A 63 -21.29 -5.30 -2.75
N SER A 64 -20.45 -4.49 -3.38
CA SER A 64 -20.83 -3.19 -3.95
C SER A 64 -20.38 -3.00 -5.39
N GLY A 65 -21.23 -2.38 -6.21
CA GLY A 65 -20.91 -1.97 -7.58
C GLY A 65 -20.08 -0.69 -7.68
N LYS A 66 -19.84 -0.02 -6.55
CA LYS A 66 -18.84 1.03 -6.34
C LYS A 66 -18.12 0.71 -5.03
N ASP A 67 -17.90 1.70 -4.17
CA ASP A 67 -17.14 1.52 -2.94
C ASP A 67 -17.90 0.72 -1.89
N GLY A 68 -17.18 -0.03 -1.07
CA GLY A 68 -17.79 -0.80 0.02
C GLY A 68 -18.38 0.13 1.08
N LEU A 69 -17.52 0.99 1.62
CA LEU A 69 -17.86 2.05 2.56
C LEU A 69 -17.44 3.40 1.96
N HIS A 70 -18.35 4.37 1.95
CA HIS A 70 -18.12 5.70 1.35
C HIS A 70 -18.49 6.80 2.35
N ALA A 71 -17.56 7.69 2.68
CA ALA A 71 -17.82 8.90 3.46
C ALA A 71 -17.33 10.12 2.69
N GLU A 72 -18.25 11.01 2.31
CA GLU A 72 -17.92 12.16 1.45
C GLU A 72 -18.66 13.42 1.88
N ASN A 73 -17.92 14.49 2.16
CA ASN A 73 -18.46 15.82 2.42
C ASN A 73 -17.72 16.90 1.60
N ASP A 74 -18.37 17.42 0.58
CA ASP A 74 -17.82 18.49 -0.29
C ASP A 74 -17.89 19.90 0.33
N ASP A 75 -18.69 20.08 1.39
CA ASP A 75 -18.97 21.38 1.99
C ASP A 75 -18.06 21.69 3.18
N ASP A 76 -17.63 20.67 3.94
CA ASP A 76 -16.78 20.79 5.13
C ASP A 76 -15.70 19.70 5.16
N ALA A 77 -14.45 20.10 4.87
CA ALA A 77 -13.29 19.21 4.85
C ALA A 77 -12.90 18.61 6.22
N SER A 78 -13.56 19.01 7.31
CA SER A 78 -13.40 18.35 8.63
C SER A 78 -14.30 17.12 8.81
N LEU A 79 -15.23 16.91 7.88
CA LEU A 79 -16.18 15.80 7.83
C LEU A 79 -15.77 14.81 6.72
N GLY A 80 -16.67 13.91 6.34
CA GLY A 80 -16.43 12.88 5.32
C GLY A 80 -15.38 11.85 5.74
N TYR A 81 -15.32 11.52 7.03
CA TYR A 81 -14.31 10.61 7.59
C TYR A 81 -14.85 9.21 7.90
N VAL A 82 -13.95 8.23 7.93
CA VAL A 82 -14.24 6.85 8.36
C VAL A 82 -13.47 6.50 9.63
N TYR A 83 -14.16 5.93 10.62
CA TYR A 83 -13.54 5.44 11.84
C TYR A 83 -13.96 4.00 12.15
N VAL A 84 -13.00 3.10 12.29
CA VAL A 84 -13.26 1.71 12.70
C VAL A 84 -12.64 1.48 14.07
N GLU A 85 -13.48 1.41 15.11
CA GLU A 85 -13.02 1.10 16.46
C GLU A 85 -12.72 -0.40 16.62
N SER A 86 -13.59 -1.25 16.05
CA SER A 86 -13.48 -2.71 16.03
C SER A 86 -14.59 -3.29 15.15
N GLY A 87 -14.49 -4.56 14.78
CA GLY A 87 -15.52 -5.28 14.02
C GLY A 87 -14.92 -6.37 13.15
N SER A 88 -15.77 -7.00 12.34
CA SER A 88 -15.38 -7.92 11.27
C SER A 88 -16.01 -7.44 9.97
N LEU A 89 -15.21 -6.97 9.03
CA LEU A 89 -15.63 -6.40 7.77
C LEU A 89 -15.09 -7.29 6.66
N ASP A 90 -15.98 -7.74 5.79
CA ASP A 90 -15.68 -8.50 4.59
C ASP A 90 -16.30 -7.73 3.42
N ILE A 91 -15.46 -7.13 2.58
CA ILE A 91 -15.86 -6.14 1.58
C ILE A 91 -15.32 -6.55 0.22
N GLU A 92 -16.22 -6.72 -0.74
CA GLU A 92 -15.92 -6.86 -2.16
C GLU A 92 -16.53 -5.67 -2.91
N SER A 93 -15.68 -4.79 -3.45
CA SER A 93 -16.09 -3.57 -4.14
C SER A 93 -15.57 -3.54 -5.57
N GLN A 94 -16.37 -2.98 -6.49
CA GLN A 94 -15.87 -2.65 -7.84
C GLN A 94 -15.15 -1.30 -7.88
N GLY A 95 -15.37 -0.45 -6.87
CA GLY A 95 -14.56 0.75 -6.60
C GLY A 95 -13.62 0.52 -5.42
N ASP A 96 -13.41 1.54 -4.61
CA ASP A 96 -12.55 1.48 -3.43
C ASP A 96 -13.16 0.55 -2.35
N GLY A 97 -12.33 -0.15 -1.59
CA GLY A 97 -12.83 -0.94 -0.46
C GLY A 97 -13.50 -0.04 0.58
N VAL A 98 -12.76 0.97 1.01
CA VAL A 98 -13.22 2.07 1.87
C VAL A 98 -12.69 3.39 1.32
N SER A 99 -13.60 4.34 1.09
CA SER A 99 -13.28 5.68 0.63
C SER A 99 -13.74 6.73 1.64
N ALA A 100 -12.82 7.58 2.07
CA ALA A 100 -13.08 8.72 2.94
C ALA A 100 -12.54 9.99 2.27
N SER A 101 -13.39 10.97 2.00
CA SER A 101 -12.94 12.28 1.50
C SER A 101 -12.08 13.05 2.50
N GLY A 102 -12.27 12.79 3.80
CA GLY A 102 -11.46 13.32 4.89
C GLY A 102 -10.39 12.32 5.35
N TRP A 103 -10.30 12.13 6.67
CA TRP A 103 -9.38 11.17 7.26
C TRP A 103 -10.01 9.79 7.46
N MET A 104 -9.15 8.78 7.63
CA MET A 104 -9.53 7.43 8.01
C MET A 104 -8.66 6.95 9.19
N ASP A 105 -9.29 6.37 10.20
CA ASP A 105 -8.60 5.82 11.37
C ASP A 105 -9.13 4.43 11.72
N ILE A 106 -8.28 3.43 11.58
CA ILE A 106 -8.54 2.03 11.90
C ILE A 106 -7.85 1.73 13.23
N ALA A 107 -8.63 1.71 14.31
CA ALA A 107 -8.11 1.45 15.64
C ALA A 107 -7.84 -0.05 15.86
N ASP A 108 -8.78 -0.91 15.45
CA ASP A 108 -8.71 -2.38 15.58
C ASP A 108 -9.79 -3.02 14.68
N GLY A 109 -9.83 -4.36 14.63
CA GLY A 109 -10.82 -5.14 13.89
C GLY A 109 -10.20 -6.15 12.91
N SER A 110 -11.06 -6.93 12.27
CA SER A 110 -10.69 -7.84 11.18
C SER A 110 -11.30 -7.30 9.89
N LEU A 111 -10.48 -6.84 8.96
CA LEU A 111 -10.91 -6.30 7.66
C LEU A 111 -10.37 -7.21 6.56
N SER A 112 -11.25 -7.75 5.74
CA SER A 112 -10.94 -8.46 4.50
C SER A 112 -11.52 -7.64 3.36
N ILE A 113 -10.68 -7.13 2.46
CA ILE A 113 -11.09 -6.18 1.42
C ILE A 113 -10.55 -6.65 0.07
N THR A 114 -11.42 -6.71 -0.92
CA THR A 114 -11.06 -6.86 -2.33
C THR A 114 -11.68 -5.72 -3.14
N SER A 115 -10.85 -4.93 -3.82
CA SER A 115 -11.27 -3.78 -4.64
C SER A 115 -10.83 -3.94 -6.11
N GLY A 116 -11.63 -3.45 -7.06
CA GLY A 116 -11.32 -3.44 -8.50
C GLY A 116 -11.29 -4.81 -9.21
N GLY A 117 -11.31 -5.92 -8.47
CA GLY A 117 -11.21 -7.27 -9.04
C GLY A 117 -9.87 -7.97 -8.76
N SER A 118 -9.19 -7.58 -7.67
CA SER A 118 -7.89 -8.06 -7.16
C SER A 118 -6.66 -7.56 -7.93
N SER A 119 -5.52 -7.52 -7.25
CA SER A 119 -4.18 -7.17 -7.74
C SER A 119 -3.68 -8.16 -8.80
N GLU A 120 -4.14 -9.40 -8.72
CA GLU A 120 -3.93 -10.42 -9.76
C GLU A 120 -4.99 -10.23 -10.84
N ALA A 121 -4.66 -9.50 -11.90
CA ALA A 121 -5.52 -9.38 -13.08
C ALA A 121 -6.01 -10.78 -13.50
N THR A 122 -7.31 -11.04 -13.34
CA THR A 122 -7.90 -12.34 -13.68
C THR A 122 -7.47 -12.72 -15.10
N PRO A 123 -6.76 -13.85 -15.33
CA PRO A 123 -6.48 -14.28 -16.68
C PRO A 123 -7.82 -14.52 -17.37
N GLY A 124 -8.16 -13.67 -18.34
CA GLY A 124 -9.45 -13.71 -19.04
C GLY A 124 -9.85 -15.15 -19.37
N SER A 125 -11.08 -15.52 -19.00
CA SER A 125 -11.59 -16.89 -19.10
C SER A 125 -11.31 -17.51 -20.47
N ASN A 126 -10.27 -18.34 -20.56
CA ASN A 126 -10.04 -19.13 -21.75
C ASN A 126 -10.45 -20.56 -21.44
N THR A 127 -11.75 -20.84 -21.58
CA THR A 127 -12.24 -22.20 -21.68
C THR A 127 -11.68 -22.84 -22.95
N GLN A 128 -10.53 -23.49 -22.84
CA GLN A 128 -10.07 -24.46 -23.84
C GLN A 128 -9.69 -25.74 -23.11
N ALA A 129 -10.43 -26.78 -23.45
CA ALA A 129 -10.39 -28.10 -22.86
C ALA A 129 -9.01 -28.77 -23.00
N VAL A 130 -8.68 -29.57 -21.99
CA VAL A 130 -7.50 -30.42 -21.85
C VAL A 130 -7.43 -31.48 -22.95
N GLY A 131 -6.24 -31.67 -23.56
CA GLY A 131 -5.95 -32.78 -24.48
C GLY A 131 -4.46 -32.95 -24.82
N GLU A 132 -3.78 -33.82 -24.04
CA GLU A 132 -2.51 -34.60 -24.15
C GLU A 132 -1.27 -34.22 -25.05
N PRO A 133 -0.04 -34.61 -24.64
CA PRO A 133 1.27 -34.24 -25.25
C PRO A 133 1.94 -35.40 -26.07
N PRO A 134 3.23 -35.31 -26.48
CA PRO A 134 3.91 -34.33 -27.34
C PRO A 134 4.53 -35.00 -28.60
N ALA A 135 5.00 -34.20 -29.57
CA ALA A 135 5.97 -34.68 -30.57
C ALA A 135 6.96 -33.56 -30.99
N GLN A 136 8.26 -33.79 -30.74
CA GLN A 136 9.41 -33.09 -31.33
C GLN A 136 10.01 -33.97 -32.46
N PRO A 137 10.99 -33.53 -33.29
CA PRO A 137 11.56 -32.19 -33.54
C PRO A 137 11.73 -31.85 -35.06
N GLY A 138 12.05 -30.59 -35.39
CA GLY A 138 12.40 -30.16 -36.75
C GLY A 138 13.14 -28.82 -36.79
N ALA A 139 14.18 -28.73 -37.62
CA ALA A 139 15.29 -27.80 -37.52
C ALA A 139 15.24 -26.57 -38.47
N GLN A 140 15.94 -25.51 -38.05
CA GLN A 140 16.81 -24.59 -38.81
C GLN A 140 16.26 -23.38 -39.62
N ASN A 141 16.95 -22.25 -39.32
CA ASN A 141 17.29 -21.06 -40.14
C ASN A 141 16.17 -20.00 -40.29
N GLY A 142 16.32 -18.71 -39.99
CA GLY A 142 17.43 -17.85 -39.58
C GLY A 142 17.08 -16.42 -40.03
N SER A 143 17.49 -15.38 -39.29
CA SER A 143 17.84 -14.05 -39.82
C SER A 143 18.04 -13.07 -38.67
N LEU A 144 19.21 -12.45 -38.69
CA LEU A 144 19.60 -11.30 -37.87
C LEU A 144 18.72 -10.09 -38.22
N GLY A 145 18.33 -9.32 -37.20
CA GLY A 145 17.69 -8.02 -37.34
C GLY A 145 17.98 -7.19 -36.10
N LEU A 146 19.04 -6.38 -36.17
CA LEU A 146 19.39 -5.36 -35.19
C LEU A 146 18.55 -4.10 -35.45
N GLY A 147 18.04 -3.46 -34.38
CA GLY A 147 17.82 -2.02 -34.34
C GLY A 147 16.46 -1.53 -33.84
N GLY A 148 16.48 -0.85 -32.68
CA GLY A 148 15.45 0.12 -32.26
C GLY A 148 15.13 0.03 -30.76
N PRO A 149 15.39 1.08 -29.95
CA PRO A 149 15.22 1.04 -28.50
C PRO A 149 13.74 0.98 -28.11
N GLY A 150 13.43 0.13 -27.12
CA GLY A 150 12.12 0.03 -26.50
C GLY A 150 11.74 1.34 -25.84
N GLN A 151 10.48 1.72 -26.03
CA GLN A 151 9.86 2.85 -25.37
C GLN A 151 9.68 2.49 -23.90
N ASP A 152 10.38 3.25 -23.05
CA ASP A 152 9.97 3.63 -21.70
C ASP A 152 8.48 3.95 -21.68
N SER A 153 7.72 3.20 -20.88
CA SER A 153 6.30 3.41 -20.61
C SER A 153 6.12 3.89 -19.18
N SER A 154 6.65 5.08 -18.90
CA SER A 154 6.42 5.89 -17.70
C SER A 154 5.13 6.73 -17.81
N ASP A 155 4.03 6.10 -18.22
CA ASP A 155 2.71 6.76 -18.26
C ASP A 155 1.77 6.04 -17.29
N ALA A 156 1.97 6.26 -15.98
CA ALA A 156 0.85 6.30 -15.05
C ALA A 156 -0.02 7.52 -15.44
N PRO A 157 -1.36 7.41 -15.47
CA PRO A 157 -2.21 8.54 -15.79
C PRO A 157 -2.10 9.57 -14.66
N GLY A 158 -1.24 10.57 -14.87
CA GLY A 158 -1.14 11.73 -13.99
C GLY A 158 -2.49 12.44 -13.90
N PHE A 159 -3.17 12.25 -12.77
CA PHE A 159 -4.30 13.08 -12.41
C PHE A 159 -3.75 14.46 -12.04
N GLY A 160 -3.93 15.40 -12.97
CA GLY A 160 -3.44 16.76 -12.83
C GLY A 160 -3.89 17.37 -11.52
N GLY A 161 -2.90 17.67 -10.67
CA GLY A 161 -3.08 18.43 -9.44
C GLY A 161 -3.90 19.68 -9.70
N LYS A 162 -5.10 19.70 -9.12
CA LYS A 162 -5.84 20.92 -8.86
C LYS A 162 -5.49 21.32 -7.43
N ASP A 163 -4.56 22.27 -7.32
CA ASP A 163 -4.32 23.12 -6.15
C ASP A 163 -4.62 22.47 -4.78
N SER A 164 -3.66 21.71 -4.24
CA SER A 164 -3.71 21.19 -2.87
C SER A 164 -3.92 22.32 -1.85
N PRO A 165 -4.97 22.30 -1.02
CA PRO A 165 -5.03 23.16 0.14
C PRO A 165 -4.19 22.55 1.27
N SER A 166 -3.09 23.23 1.60
CA SER A 166 -2.65 23.54 2.98
C SER A 166 -2.88 22.48 4.08
N GLN A 167 -1.81 21.78 4.48
CA GLN A 167 -1.63 21.08 5.78
C GLN A 167 -2.89 20.36 6.30
N GLY A 168 -3.06 19.11 5.86
CA GLY A 168 -4.10 18.20 6.33
C GLY A 168 -4.12 18.10 7.85
N GLN A 169 -5.32 18.22 8.43
CA GLN A 169 -5.52 18.05 9.86
C GLN A 169 -5.37 16.56 10.17
N THR A 170 -4.34 16.20 10.93
CA THR A 170 -4.31 14.92 11.66
C THR A 170 -5.54 14.84 12.58
N PRO A 171 -6.03 13.65 12.95
CA PRO A 171 -7.03 13.54 14.01
C PRO A 171 -6.54 14.37 15.21
N PRO A 172 -7.31 15.36 15.70
CA PRO A 172 -6.82 16.24 16.76
C PRO A 172 -6.37 15.37 17.92
N SER A 173 -5.09 15.47 18.31
CA SER A 173 -4.49 14.63 19.33
C SER A 173 -5.37 14.64 20.60
N GLY A 174 -6.16 13.58 20.81
CA GLY A 174 -6.99 13.41 22.00
C GLY A 174 -8.46 13.83 21.93
N THR A 175 -9.05 14.14 20.77
CA THR A 175 -10.53 14.14 20.66
C THR A 175 -10.99 12.80 20.11
N MET A 176 -11.61 11.98 20.98
CA MET A 176 -12.42 10.86 20.52
C MET A 176 -13.44 11.36 19.46
N PRO A 177 -13.82 10.55 18.47
CA PRO A 177 -14.98 10.84 17.62
C PRO A 177 -16.21 11.11 18.51
N PRO A 178 -17.27 11.79 18.00
CA PRO A 178 -18.51 11.98 18.74
C PRO A 178 -18.89 10.68 19.45
N ALA A 179 -19.13 10.75 20.76
CA ALA A 179 -19.18 9.58 21.63
C ALA A 179 -20.02 8.46 21.00
N MET A 180 -19.36 7.39 20.57
CA MET A 180 -20.03 6.18 20.08
C MET A 180 -21.01 5.77 21.19
N PRO A 181 -22.31 5.68 20.92
CA PRO A 181 -23.30 5.44 21.97
C PRO A 181 -22.94 4.16 22.72
N SER A 182 -22.65 4.30 24.02
CA SER A 182 -22.48 3.15 24.91
C SER A 182 -23.79 2.38 24.90
N GLY A 183 -23.78 1.13 24.43
CA GLY A 183 -24.98 0.32 24.28
C GLY A 183 -25.77 0.18 25.58
N GLU A 184 -26.73 1.08 25.82
CA GLU A 184 -27.88 0.89 26.70
C GLU A 184 -29.11 1.68 26.17
N ALA A 185 -30.19 0.91 25.98
CA ALA A 185 -31.61 1.26 25.75
C ALA A 185 -32.03 1.79 24.36
N LEU A 186 -32.35 0.84 23.47
CA LEU A 186 -33.28 1.05 22.35
C LEU A 186 -34.63 1.59 22.87
N GLY A 187 -35.02 2.76 22.39
CA GLY A 187 -36.43 3.17 22.40
C GLY A 187 -37.21 2.29 21.44
N SER A 188 -37.99 1.36 21.96
CA SER A 188 -38.89 0.48 21.21
C SER A 188 -39.96 1.28 20.44
N ASN A 189 -39.70 1.66 19.18
CA ASN A 189 -40.75 1.75 18.15
C ASN A 189 -40.16 2.06 16.76
N ALA A 190 -39.78 1.01 16.04
CA ALA A 190 -39.81 1.02 14.58
C ALA A 190 -40.61 -0.21 14.13
N GLN A 191 -41.93 -0.18 14.36
CA GLN A 191 -42.82 -1.16 13.76
C GLN A 191 -43.08 -0.76 12.31
N MET A 192 -42.52 -1.53 11.36
CA MET A 192 -42.84 -1.43 9.93
C MET A 192 -44.35 -1.65 9.70
N PRO A 193 -45.00 -0.89 8.79
CA PRO A 193 -46.29 -1.29 8.25
C PRO A 193 -46.13 -2.53 7.33
N PRO A 194 -47.14 -3.42 7.26
CA PRO A 194 -47.05 -4.64 6.48
C PRO A 194 -47.04 -4.37 4.98
N ALA A 195 -46.32 -5.22 4.24
CA ALA A 195 -46.20 -5.20 2.80
C ALA A 195 -47.57 -5.26 2.11
N ALA A 196 -47.86 -4.27 1.27
CA ALA A 196 -49.01 -4.31 0.35
C ALA A 196 -48.61 -5.03 -0.95
N GLY A 197 -49.41 -6.02 -1.34
CA GLY A 197 -49.31 -6.73 -2.60
C GLY A 197 -49.70 -5.87 -3.82
N PRO A 198 -49.67 -6.44 -5.03
CA PRO A 198 -49.61 -5.65 -6.25
C PRO A 198 -51.00 -5.18 -6.68
N GLU A 199 -51.20 -3.86 -6.78
CA GLU A 199 -52.37 -3.30 -7.47
C GLU A 199 -51.96 -2.22 -8.46
N ASN A 200 -52.45 -2.43 -9.69
CA ASN A 200 -52.28 -1.62 -10.88
C ASN A 200 -53.32 -0.48 -10.92
N ALA A 201 -52.91 0.63 -11.54
CA ALA A 201 -53.71 1.73 -12.10
C ALA A 201 -54.23 2.82 -11.14
N ALA A 202 -53.57 3.99 -11.14
CA ALA A 202 -53.88 5.10 -12.04
C ALA A 202 -53.09 6.36 -11.62
N ALA A 203 -52.41 6.99 -12.58
CA ALA A 203 -51.68 8.23 -12.36
C ALA A 203 -52.61 9.43 -12.10
N PRO A 204 -52.12 10.44 -11.37
CA PRO A 204 -52.24 11.81 -11.83
C PRO A 204 -50.88 12.44 -12.07
N SER A 205 -50.80 13.09 -13.21
CA SER A 205 -49.69 13.90 -13.70
C SER A 205 -49.39 15.07 -12.78
N ASP A 206 -48.17 15.12 -12.24
CA ASP A 206 -47.51 16.39 -11.98
C ASP A 206 -46.02 16.27 -12.34
N THR A 207 -45.70 16.87 -13.48
CA THR A 207 -44.36 16.91 -14.06
C THR A 207 -43.55 18.01 -13.40
N SER A 208 -42.78 17.64 -12.38
CA SER A 208 -41.53 18.33 -12.06
C SER A 208 -40.44 17.29 -12.15
N ALA A 209 -39.68 17.38 -13.25
CA ALA A 209 -38.50 16.57 -13.48
C ALA A 209 -37.54 16.77 -12.31
N VAL A 210 -37.41 15.75 -11.46
CA VAL A 210 -36.18 15.53 -10.71
C VAL A 210 -35.15 15.16 -11.77
N THR A 211 -34.32 16.13 -12.11
CA THR A 211 -33.06 15.89 -12.81
C THR A 211 -32.26 14.97 -11.91
N GLY A 212 -32.22 13.68 -12.25
CA GLY A 212 -31.16 12.81 -11.79
C GLY A 212 -29.86 13.48 -12.17
N SER A 213 -29.02 13.77 -11.18
CA SER A 213 -27.62 14.08 -11.42
C SER A 213 -27.07 12.90 -12.22
N THR A 214 -26.78 13.16 -13.49
CA THR A 214 -25.91 12.30 -14.27
C THR A 214 -24.56 12.40 -13.62
N GLU A 215 -24.20 11.39 -12.81
CA GLU A 215 -22.82 11.17 -12.43
C GLU A 215 -22.02 10.97 -13.72
N ASP A 216 -20.95 11.73 -13.86
CA ASP A 216 -20.16 11.82 -15.08
C ASP A 216 -19.55 10.44 -15.40
N ALA A 217 -19.64 10.04 -16.65
CA ALA A 217 -19.21 8.73 -17.13
C ALA A 217 -17.73 8.72 -17.58
N SER A 218 -16.84 9.47 -16.93
CA SER A 218 -15.43 9.54 -17.35
C SER A 218 -14.37 9.78 -16.27
N ASP A 219 -14.64 9.55 -15.00
CA ASP A 219 -13.55 9.22 -14.07
C ASP A 219 -13.44 7.70 -14.05
N THR A 220 -12.26 7.17 -14.38
CA THR A 220 -11.97 5.77 -14.05
C THR A 220 -12.17 5.64 -12.54
N ALA A 221 -13.07 4.76 -12.12
CA ALA A 221 -13.32 4.56 -10.70
C ALA A 221 -12.00 4.17 -10.03
N SER A 222 -11.69 4.82 -8.91
CA SER A 222 -10.61 4.44 -8.02
C SER A 222 -10.89 3.02 -7.51
N THR A 223 -9.85 2.19 -7.39
CA THR A 223 -9.96 0.78 -6.98
C THR A 223 -9.00 0.44 -5.84
N LYS A 224 -8.75 1.43 -4.99
CA LYS A 224 -7.83 1.35 -3.85
C LYS A 224 -8.46 0.55 -2.72
N GLY A 225 -7.65 -0.13 -1.92
CA GLY A 225 -8.13 -0.88 -0.77
C GLY A 225 -8.73 0.06 0.29
N LEU A 226 -7.88 0.89 0.88
CA LEU A 226 -8.26 1.99 1.78
C LEU A 226 -7.79 3.32 1.20
N LYS A 227 -8.71 4.26 0.99
CA LYS A 227 -8.43 5.60 0.46
C LYS A 227 -8.88 6.68 1.42
N ALA A 228 -7.96 7.57 1.79
CA ALA A 228 -8.27 8.77 2.58
C ALA A 228 -7.81 10.04 1.86
N GLY A 229 -8.69 11.02 1.69
CA GLY A 229 -8.37 12.33 1.10
C GLY A 229 -7.58 13.27 2.02
N SER A 230 -7.13 12.81 3.19
CA SER A 230 -6.28 13.61 4.10
C SER A 230 -5.27 12.78 4.88
N SER A 231 -5.69 11.90 5.78
CA SER A 231 -4.74 11.05 6.50
C SER A 231 -5.32 9.67 6.73
N LEU A 232 -4.51 8.64 6.54
CA LEU A 232 -4.84 7.26 6.84
C LEU A 232 -4.02 6.80 8.05
N THR A 233 -4.68 6.36 9.12
CA THR A 233 -4.03 5.80 10.31
C THR A 233 -4.50 4.37 10.55
N VAL A 234 -3.55 3.44 10.70
CA VAL A 234 -3.80 2.07 11.15
C VAL A 234 -3.05 1.86 12.46
N ARG A 235 -3.80 1.60 13.54
CA ARG A 235 -3.26 1.42 14.90
C ARG A 235 -3.19 -0.04 15.33
N GLY A 236 -3.99 -0.91 14.71
CA GLY A 236 -4.18 -2.29 15.12
C GLY A 236 -5.09 -3.05 14.17
N GLY A 237 -5.48 -4.26 14.58
CA GLY A 237 -6.33 -5.15 13.78
C GLY A 237 -5.57 -6.10 12.85
N THR A 238 -6.35 -6.96 12.19
CA THR A 238 -5.90 -7.84 11.10
C THR A 238 -6.53 -7.33 9.82
N LEU A 239 -5.72 -6.86 8.88
CA LEU A 239 -6.17 -6.32 7.59
C LEU A 239 -5.61 -7.22 6.49
N ILE A 240 -6.50 -7.77 5.67
CA ILE A 240 -6.18 -8.52 4.45
C ILE A 240 -6.76 -7.71 3.30
N ILE A 241 -5.91 -7.11 2.49
CA ILE A 241 -6.31 -6.18 1.43
C ILE A 241 -5.70 -6.62 0.11
N ASP A 242 -6.55 -6.75 -0.89
CA ASP A 242 -6.21 -7.10 -2.26
C ASP A 242 -6.85 -6.09 -3.22
N ALA A 243 -6.04 -5.16 -3.75
CA ALA A 243 -6.50 -4.02 -4.53
C ALA A 243 -5.89 -4.03 -5.95
N GLU A 244 -6.68 -3.63 -6.94
CA GLU A 244 -6.18 -3.44 -8.31
C GLU A 244 -5.26 -2.20 -8.44
N ASP A 245 -5.52 -1.18 -7.61
CA ASP A 245 -4.71 0.02 -7.40
C ASP A 245 -4.05 -0.12 -6.02
N ASP A 246 -3.66 0.98 -5.35
CA ASP A 246 -2.99 0.95 -4.05
C ASP A 246 -3.78 0.17 -2.98
N ALA A 247 -3.09 -0.68 -2.21
CA ALA A 247 -3.73 -1.32 -1.07
C ALA A 247 -4.06 -0.28 0.03
N LEU A 248 -3.15 0.66 0.28
CA LEU A 248 -3.34 1.77 1.21
C LEU A 248 -2.95 3.09 0.53
N HIS A 249 -3.85 4.06 0.50
CA HIS A 249 -3.63 5.36 -0.12
C HIS A 249 -4.07 6.53 0.76
N SER A 250 -3.25 7.58 0.80
CA SER A 250 -3.55 8.83 1.49
C SER A 250 -3.12 10.05 0.67
N ASP A 251 -4.02 11.02 0.48
CA ASP A 251 -3.68 12.32 -0.11
C ASP A 251 -2.87 13.22 0.85
N GLY A 252 -2.56 12.74 2.06
CA GLY A 252 -1.64 13.36 3.00
C GLY A 252 -0.80 12.29 3.70
N ASP A 253 -0.82 12.23 5.03
CA ASP A 253 0.06 11.29 5.76
C ASP A 253 -0.57 9.89 5.89
N LEU A 254 0.28 8.86 5.88
CA LEU A 254 -0.11 7.48 6.15
C LEU A 254 0.67 6.96 7.35
N SER A 255 -0.01 6.52 8.40
CA SER A 255 0.63 6.06 9.65
C SER A 255 0.26 4.62 9.99
N LEU A 256 1.25 3.75 10.03
CA LEU A 256 1.15 2.35 10.46
C LEU A 256 1.84 2.21 11.81
N SER A 257 1.05 2.04 12.88
CA SER A 257 1.56 1.99 14.27
C SER A 257 1.33 0.64 14.96
N GLY A 258 0.58 -0.27 14.32
CA GLY A 258 0.31 -1.60 14.83
C GLY A 258 -0.55 -2.43 13.87
N GLY A 259 -0.88 -3.65 14.27
CA GLY A 259 -1.69 -4.58 13.49
C GLY A 259 -0.90 -5.64 12.72
N GLU A 260 -1.62 -6.59 12.13
CA GLU A 260 -1.13 -7.58 11.16
C GLU A 260 -1.77 -7.26 9.81
N LEU A 261 -0.96 -6.80 8.86
CA LEU A 261 -1.40 -6.35 7.54
C LEU A 261 -0.85 -7.31 6.48
N GLU A 262 -1.74 -7.94 5.72
CA GLU A 262 -1.44 -8.72 4.52
C GLU A 262 -1.97 -7.94 3.32
N LEU A 263 -1.07 -7.37 2.52
CA LEU A 263 -1.38 -6.47 1.43
C LEU A 263 -0.97 -7.09 0.09
N ALA A 264 -1.81 -6.90 -0.91
CA ALA A 264 -1.55 -7.16 -2.31
C ALA A 264 -2.11 -5.98 -3.12
N SER A 265 -1.30 -5.46 -4.04
CA SER A 265 -1.63 -4.29 -4.84
C SER A 265 -1.20 -4.48 -6.29
N GLY A 266 -2.00 -3.94 -7.21
CA GLY A 266 -1.61 -3.81 -8.62
C GLY A 266 -0.75 -2.57 -8.88
N ASP A 267 -0.80 -1.58 -7.98
CA ASP A 267 0.07 -0.41 -7.94
C ASP A 267 0.86 -0.46 -6.61
N ASP A 268 0.68 0.46 -5.66
CA ASP A 268 1.57 0.47 -4.49
C ASP A 268 1.04 -0.32 -3.30
N GLY A 269 1.96 -0.87 -2.50
CA GLY A 269 1.61 -1.47 -1.21
C GLY A 269 1.05 -0.43 -0.24
N ALA A 270 1.76 0.69 -0.08
CA ALA A 270 1.30 1.84 0.70
C ALA A 270 1.83 3.15 0.11
N HIS A 271 0.91 3.94 -0.43
CA HIS A 271 1.18 5.24 -1.04
C HIS A 271 0.67 6.38 -0.17
N ALA A 272 1.47 7.44 -0.03
CA ALA A 272 1.02 8.69 0.56
C ALA A 272 1.63 9.90 -0.15
N GLU A 273 0.79 10.84 -0.56
CA GLU A 273 1.24 12.14 -1.10
C GLU A 273 2.07 12.92 -0.06
N GLY A 274 1.80 12.67 1.23
CA GLY A 274 2.61 13.10 2.36
C GLY A 274 3.72 12.10 2.69
N THR A 275 3.65 11.49 3.88
CA THR A 275 4.66 10.56 4.38
C THR A 275 4.05 9.25 4.86
N PRO A 276 4.40 8.09 4.25
CA PRO A 276 4.23 6.80 4.88
C PRO A 276 5.17 6.67 6.07
N THR A 277 4.61 6.42 7.24
CA THR A 277 5.35 6.23 8.50
C THR A 277 5.03 4.87 9.08
N VAL A 278 6.05 4.02 9.20
CA VAL A 278 5.98 2.74 9.92
C VAL A 278 6.61 2.89 11.30
N SER A 279 5.78 2.76 12.32
CA SER A 279 6.16 2.88 13.74
C SER A 279 5.79 1.64 14.58
N GLY A 280 5.24 0.61 13.94
CA GLY A 280 4.90 -0.66 14.56
C GLY A 280 4.12 -1.56 13.60
N GLY A 281 3.73 -2.74 14.08
CA GLY A 281 2.95 -3.73 13.32
C GLY A 281 3.80 -4.74 12.54
N ALA A 282 3.13 -5.73 11.98
CA ALA A 282 3.67 -6.70 11.03
C ALA A 282 2.98 -6.48 9.67
N ILE A 283 3.75 -6.04 8.69
CA ILE A 283 3.26 -5.60 7.38
C ILE A 283 3.89 -6.51 6.33
N ALA A 284 3.06 -7.29 5.65
CA ALA A 284 3.46 -8.17 4.57
C ALA A 284 2.83 -7.69 3.27
N ILE A 285 3.63 -7.14 2.36
CA ILE A 285 3.22 -6.73 1.02
C ILE A 285 3.68 -7.83 0.05
N SER A 286 2.74 -8.69 -0.35
CA SER A 286 3.04 -9.89 -1.11
C SER A 286 3.34 -9.62 -2.59
N THR A 287 2.75 -8.56 -3.13
CA THR A 287 2.98 -8.05 -4.49
C THR A 287 2.56 -6.58 -4.55
N CYS A 288 3.30 -5.80 -5.33
CA CYS A 288 3.06 -4.39 -5.62
C CYS A 288 3.96 -3.95 -6.78
N TYR A 289 3.65 -2.82 -7.39
CA TYR A 289 4.54 -2.06 -8.25
C TYR A 289 5.66 -1.46 -7.38
N GLU A 290 5.33 -0.56 -6.46
CA GLU A 290 6.25 -0.10 -5.40
C GLU A 290 5.77 -0.50 -3.99
N GLY A 291 6.70 -0.72 -3.06
CA GLY A 291 6.36 -1.16 -1.71
C GLY A 291 5.80 -0.04 -0.82
N LEU A 292 6.66 0.90 -0.44
CA LEU A 292 6.31 2.10 0.31
C LEU A 292 6.68 3.33 -0.53
N GLU A 293 5.71 4.18 -0.86
CA GLU A 293 5.93 5.38 -1.68
C GLU A 293 5.42 6.66 -0.99
N GLY A 294 6.24 7.71 -1.03
CA GLY A 294 5.79 9.07 -0.82
C GLY A 294 6.89 10.10 -1.01
N ALA A 295 6.58 11.38 -0.81
CA ALA A 295 7.63 12.41 -0.84
C ALA A 295 8.66 12.21 0.27
N GLN A 296 8.28 11.62 1.39
CA GLN A 296 9.18 11.09 2.41
C GLN A 296 8.74 9.69 2.78
N VAL A 297 9.65 8.83 3.24
CA VAL A 297 9.29 7.55 3.86
C VAL A 297 10.05 7.40 5.18
N ASP A 298 9.31 7.14 6.27
CA ASP A 298 9.87 7.01 7.61
C ASP A 298 9.60 5.62 8.20
N VAL A 299 10.65 4.94 8.65
CA VAL A 299 10.55 3.64 9.35
C VAL A 299 11.28 3.70 10.69
N THR A 300 10.51 3.68 11.77
CA THR A 300 11.01 3.82 13.15
C THR A 300 10.93 2.53 13.97
N ASP A 301 10.00 1.62 13.63
CA ASP A 301 9.86 0.29 14.23
C ASP A 301 8.99 -0.59 13.30
N GLY A 302 8.57 -1.77 13.75
CA GLY A 302 7.72 -2.68 12.99
C GLY A 302 8.50 -3.73 12.19
N THR A 303 7.77 -4.67 11.59
CA THR A 303 8.32 -5.66 10.65
C THR A 303 7.67 -5.46 9.30
N VAL A 304 8.45 -5.20 8.26
CA VAL A 304 7.99 -5.05 6.87
C VAL A 304 8.64 -6.13 6.02
N THR A 305 7.83 -6.95 5.36
CA THR A 305 8.29 -7.89 4.32
C THR A 305 7.60 -7.53 3.02
N LEU A 306 8.34 -7.20 1.97
CA LEU A 306 7.76 -6.72 0.72
C LEU A 306 8.40 -7.34 -0.52
N THR A 307 7.57 -7.55 -1.55
CA THR A 307 8.01 -7.94 -2.90
C THR A 307 7.43 -6.94 -3.92
N ALA A 308 8.31 -6.18 -4.56
CA ALA A 308 7.98 -5.11 -5.50
C ALA A 308 8.43 -5.45 -6.93
N ALA A 309 7.62 -5.06 -7.91
CA ALA A 309 7.90 -5.20 -9.33
C ALA A 309 8.78 -4.07 -9.87
N ASP A 310 8.82 -2.93 -9.19
CA ASP A 310 9.77 -1.84 -9.39
C ASP A 310 10.51 -1.62 -8.06
N ASP A 311 10.25 -0.52 -7.35
CA ASP A 311 11.05 -0.14 -6.20
C ASP A 311 10.53 -0.67 -4.86
N GLY A 312 11.44 -1.08 -3.99
CA GLY A 312 11.06 -1.60 -2.68
C GLY A 312 10.55 -0.49 -1.76
N ILE A 313 11.32 0.58 -1.64
CA ILE A 313 10.92 1.84 -0.98
C ILE A 313 11.32 2.97 -1.90
N ASN A 314 10.36 3.81 -2.27
CA ASN A 314 10.57 4.94 -3.16
C ASN A 314 10.25 6.26 -2.45
N ALA A 315 11.19 7.20 -2.48
CA ALA A 315 10.93 8.57 -2.10
C ALA A 315 10.97 9.50 -3.30
N SER A 316 9.79 9.89 -3.77
CA SER A 316 9.56 10.68 -4.99
C SER A 316 8.51 11.76 -4.74
N ASP A 317 8.67 12.92 -5.36
CA ASP A 317 7.70 14.03 -5.29
C ASP A 317 6.77 14.08 -6.51
N GLY A 318 6.72 12.99 -7.29
CA GLY A 318 5.96 12.88 -8.54
C GLY A 318 6.41 13.84 -9.64
N SER A 319 7.50 14.60 -9.44
CA SER A 319 7.95 15.61 -10.40
C SER A 319 8.65 14.95 -11.59
N THR A 320 7.93 14.89 -12.71
CA THR A 320 8.50 14.56 -14.02
C THR A 320 9.38 15.67 -14.61
N THR A 321 9.58 16.79 -13.90
CA THR A 321 10.37 17.91 -14.41
C THR A 321 11.87 17.59 -14.42
N LYS A 322 12.31 16.90 -15.47
CA LYS A 322 13.73 16.88 -15.87
C LYS A 322 14.08 18.30 -16.34
N THR A 323 14.43 19.19 -15.41
CA THR A 323 14.84 20.55 -15.75
C THR A 323 16.18 20.53 -16.49
N PHE A 324 16.15 20.64 -17.82
CA PHE A 324 17.34 20.74 -18.65
C PHE A 324 17.97 22.14 -18.55
N GLY A 325 19.05 22.27 -17.80
CA GLY A 325 19.88 23.49 -17.76
C GLY A 325 20.94 23.45 -16.65
N PRO A 326 22.02 24.26 -16.74
CA PRO A 326 23.01 24.36 -15.68
C PRO A 326 22.45 25.22 -14.54
N GLN A 327 21.65 24.61 -13.65
CA GLN A 327 21.39 25.13 -12.32
C GLN A 327 22.07 24.23 -11.28
N PRO A 328 22.43 24.77 -10.09
CA PRO A 328 22.85 23.92 -8.99
C PRO A 328 21.75 22.89 -8.74
N GLN A 329 22.10 21.60 -8.65
CA GLN A 329 21.20 20.53 -8.21
C GLN A 329 20.47 21.04 -6.96
N ARG A 330 19.19 21.37 -7.12
CA ARG A 330 18.32 21.60 -5.97
C ARG A 330 18.02 20.17 -5.54
N GLY A 331 18.74 19.67 -4.54
CA GLY A 331 18.43 18.36 -3.97
C GLY A 331 16.93 18.31 -3.70
N SER A 332 16.27 17.25 -4.15
CA SER A 332 14.86 17.07 -3.80
C SER A 332 14.74 17.10 -2.29
N ALA A 333 13.60 17.58 -1.79
CA ALA A 333 13.29 17.42 -0.37
C ALA A 333 13.07 15.94 -0.02
N CYS A 334 12.89 15.07 -1.01
CA CYS A 334 12.66 13.65 -0.84
C CYS A 334 13.65 12.99 0.11
N ALA A 335 13.15 12.13 1.00
CA ALA A 335 14.03 11.39 1.88
C ALA A 335 13.42 10.08 2.34
N ILE A 336 14.30 9.10 2.56
CA ILE A 336 14.01 7.85 3.25
C ILE A 336 14.78 7.85 4.55
N THR A 337 14.08 7.74 5.67
CA THR A 337 14.67 7.67 7.01
C THR A 337 14.34 6.34 7.69
N ILE A 338 15.36 5.53 7.96
CA ILE A 338 15.21 4.26 8.67
C ILE A 338 15.96 4.34 10.00
N SER A 339 15.21 4.43 11.10
CA SER A 339 15.74 4.53 12.47
C SER A 339 15.50 3.29 13.33
N GLY A 340 14.68 2.35 12.86
CA GLY A 340 14.40 1.09 13.54
C GLY A 340 13.69 0.07 12.66
N GLY A 341 13.07 -0.92 13.29
CA GLY A 341 12.31 -1.97 12.60
C GLY A 341 13.15 -3.09 11.97
N THR A 342 12.45 -4.05 11.37
CA THR A 342 13.02 -5.12 10.55
C THR A 342 12.40 -5.06 9.16
N LEU A 343 13.22 -4.89 8.13
CA LEU A 343 12.78 -4.76 6.75
C LEU A 343 13.41 -5.90 5.93
N ASP A 344 12.58 -6.64 5.21
CA ASP A 344 12.98 -7.68 4.25
C ASP A 344 12.36 -7.33 2.89
N ILE A 345 13.19 -6.85 1.98
CA ILE A 345 12.80 -6.19 0.74
C ILE A 345 13.28 -7.01 -0.44
N GLN A 346 12.35 -7.43 -1.30
CA GLN A 346 12.66 -7.95 -2.62
C GLN A 346 12.13 -6.98 -3.67
N ALA A 347 12.99 -6.51 -4.57
CA ALA A 347 12.62 -5.51 -5.58
C ALA A 347 13.23 -5.88 -6.93
N SER A 348 12.47 -5.66 -8.01
CA SER A 348 12.98 -5.85 -9.38
C SER A 348 13.55 -4.55 -9.99
N GLY A 349 13.11 -3.40 -9.48
CA GLY A 349 13.76 -2.09 -9.57
C GLY A 349 14.76 -1.90 -8.45
N ASP A 350 14.91 -0.67 -7.97
CA ASP A 350 15.79 -0.30 -6.87
C ASP A 350 15.23 -0.78 -5.53
N ALA A 351 16.06 -1.44 -4.70
CA ALA A 351 15.54 -1.89 -3.41
C ALA A 351 15.20 -0.73 -2.46
N ILE A 352 15.95 0.37 -2.57
CA ILE A 352 15.70 1.65 -1.90
C ILE A 352 16.08 2.74 -2.91
N ASP A 353 15.10 3.50 -3.40
CA ASP A 353 15.30 4.66 -4.27
C ASP A 353 14.86 5.95 -3.57
N SER A 354 15.73 6.96 -3.59
CA SER A 354 15.37 8.30 -3.13
C SER A 354 15.83 9.36 -4.12
N ASN A 355 14.87 10.10 -4.67
CA ASN A 355 15.15 11.33 -5.42
C ASN A 355 15.79 12.44 -4.54
N GLY A 356 16.03 12.19 -3.25
CA GLY A 356 16.82 13.04 -2.37
C GLY A 356 17.81 12.26 -1.50
N SER A 357 17.54 12.09 -0.21
CA SER A 357 18.50 11.51 0.75
C SER A 357 18.05 10.20 1.38
N LEU A 358 19.00 9.30 1.62
CA LEU A 358 18.82 8.10 2.43
C LEU A 358 19.57 8.25 3.77
N GLU A 359 18.87 8.08 4.89
CA GLU A 359 19.44 8.07 6.23
C GLU A 359 19.06 6.80 7.00
N ILE A 360 20.08 6.01 7.39
CA ILE A 360 19.94 4.81 8.21
C ILE A 360 20.61 5.04 9.56
N THR A 361 19.83 5.14 10.64
CA THR A 361 20.33 5.32 12.02
C THR A 361 20.10 4.08 12.89
N GLY A 362 19.27 3.14 12.45
CA GLY A 362 18.96 1.90 13.17
C GLY A 362 18.27 0.87 12.29
N GLY A 363 17.68 -0.16 12.93
CA GLY A 363 16.96 -1.24 12.25
C GLY A 363 17.83 -2.39 11.74
N THR A 364 17.16 -3.42 11.23
CA THR A 364 17.77 -4.53 10.48
C THR A 364 17.13 -4.58 9.10
N ILE A 365 17.91 -4.25 8.07
CA ILE A 365 17.44 -4.10 6.70
C ILE A 365 18.12 -5.18 5.85
N ALA A 366 17.33 -6.03 5.22
CA ALA A 366 17.75 -6.97 4.20
C ALA A 366 17.09 -6.58 2.87
N CYS A 367 17.89 -6.39 1.84
CA CYS A 367 17.44 -6.04 0.50
C CYS A 367 17.99 -7.06 -0.49
N GLU A 368 17.12 -7.62 -1.32
CA GLU A 368 17.49 -8.53 -2.40
C GLU A 368 16.90 -8.06 -3.72
N GLY A 369 17.79 -7.66 -4.63
CA GLY A 369 17.40 -7.11 -5.91
C GLY A 369 18.09 -5.76 -6.20
N PRO A 370 18.02 -5.31 -7.46
CA PRO A 370 17.53 -6.06 -8.62
C PRO A 370 18.50 -7.19 -9.00
N THR A 371 18.04 -8.16 -9.79
CA THR A 371 18.90 -9.29 -10.25
C THR A 371 19.57 -9.02 -11.60
N GLN A 372 19.16 -7.97 -12.30
CA GLN A 372 19.63 -7.59 -13.63
C GLN A 372 19.29 -6.12 -13.94
N GLY A 373 19.81 -5.59 -15.04
CA GLY A 373 19.40 -4.28 -15.56
C GLY A 373 20.26 -3.13 -15.04
N ASP A 374 19.68 -1.93 -15.14
CA ASP A 374 20.24 -0.67 -14.69
C ASP A 374 19.81 -0.23 -13.26
N PRO A 375 18.78 -0.78 -12.59
CA PRO A 375 18.54 -0.46 -11.19
C PRO A 375 19.66 -1.00 -10.27
N SER A 376 19.60 -0.62 -9.00
CA SER A 376 20.62 -0.84 -7.98
C SER A 376 20.03 -1.30 -6.63
N ILE A 377 20.91 -1.68 -5.69
CA ILE A 377 20.45 -1.99 -4.33
C ILE A 377 20.03 -0.71 -3.60
N LEU A 378 20.71 0.40 -3.88
CA LEU A 378 20.58 1.68 -3.21
C LEU A 378 20.76 2.78 -4.25
N ASP A 379 19.71 3.51 -4.59
CA ASP A 379 19.79 4.74 -5.38
C ASP A 379 19.41 5.94 -4.51
N PHE A 380 20.19 7.01 -4.61
CA PHE A 380 19.87 8.27 -3.95
C PHE A 380 20.56 9.45 -4.62
N ASP A 381 19.85 10.55 -4.80
CA ASP A 381 20.36 11.70 -5.55
C ASP A 381 21.38 12.56 -4.76
N THR A 382 21.29 12.58 -3.43
CA THR A 382 22.07 13.50 -2.59
C THR A 382 23.04 12.79 -1.65
N THR A 383 22.57 12.25 -0.53
CA THR A 383 23.40 11.64 0.50
C THR A 383 22.83 10.31 0.96
N GLY A 384 23.69 9.29 1.02
CA GLY A 384 23.42 8.02 1.67
C GLY A 384 24.25 7.92 2.93
N THR A 385 23.58 7.98 4.08
CA THR A 385 24.18 8.02 5.40
C THR A 385 23.83 6.78 6.20
N ILE A 386 24.81 6.21 6.89
CA ILE A 386 24.57 5.14 7.86
C ILE A 386 25.32 5.37 9.18
N THR A 387 24.57 5.54 10.27
CA THR A 387 25.14 5.81 11.59
C THR A 387 24.86 4.74 12.64
N GLY A 388 24.03 3.75 12.30
CA GLY A 388 23.68 2.61 13.13
C GLY A 388 22.87 1.56 12.38
N GLY A 389 22.40 0.54 13.08
CA GLY A 389 21.64 -0.58 12.49
C GLY A 389 22.50 -1.60 11.75
N THR A 390 21.83 -2.52 11.06
CA THR A 390 22.42 -3.52 10.17
C THR A 390 21.80 -3.38 8.79
N PHE A 391 22.63 -3.29 7.75
CA PHE A 391 22.20 -3.30 6.36
C PHE A 391 22.86 -4.47 5.62
N LYS A 392 22.03 -5.26 4.92
CA LYS A 392 22.44 -6.40 4.10
C LYS A 392 21.76 -6.29 2.73
N GLY A 393 22.50 -5.86 1.73
CA GLY A 393 22.01 -5.77 0.36
C GLY A 393 22.69 -6.78 -0.54
N THR A 394 21.92 -7.49 -1.38
CA THR A 394 22.44 -8.27 -2.50
C THR A 394 21.69 -7.93 -3.79
N GLY A 395 22.41 -7.76 -4.90
CA GLY A 395 21.80 -7.40 -6.17
C GLY A 395 22.79 -7.36 -7.33
N ALA A 396 22.39 -6.74 -8.43
CA ALA A 396 23.20 -6.55 -9.63
C ALA A 396 24.38 -5.60 -9.38
N ALA A 397 25.44 -5.72 -10.19
CA ALA A 397 26.66 -4.93 -10.03
C ALA A 397 26.87 -3.85 -11.11
N LYS A 398 25.84 -3.49 -11.88
CA LYS A 398 25.97 -2.57 -13.03
C LYS A 398 25.99 -1.10 -12.62
N MET A 399 25.04 -0.68 -11.79
CA MET A 399 24.87 0.71 -11.32
C MET A 399 25.10 0.78 -9.81
N VAL A 400 26.30 0.40 -9.38
CA VAL A 400 26.60 0.31 -7.94
C VAL A 400 26.68 1.68 -7.31
N GLN A 401 25.78 1.93 -6.38
CA GLN A 401 25.84 3.02 -5.43
C GLN A 401 25.81 2.46 -4.00
N THR A 402 26.50 3.14 -3.08
CA THR A 402 26.73 2.65 -1.71
C THR A 402 26.79 3.81 -0.72
N LEU A 403 26.66 3.49 0.56
CA LEU A 403 26.63 4.44 1.67
C LEU A 403 28.01 5.07 1.85
N THR A 404 28.10 6.39 1.72
CA THR A 404 29.38 7.12 1.72
C THR A 404 29.63 7.95 2.97
N THR A 405 28.56 8.32 3.70
CA THR A 405 28.68 9.01 4.99
C THR A 405 28.37 8.01 6.10
N ALA A 406 29.40 7.46 6.74
CA ALA A 406 29.22 6.34 7.67
C ALA A 406 30.00 6.47 8.99
N THR A 407 29.39 6.08 10.11
CA THR A 407 30.08 5.92 11.41
C THR A 407 30.54 4.48 11.65
N GLN A 408 29.90 3.53 10.98
CA GLN A 408 30.26 2.13 10.89
C GLN A 408 30.85 1.82 9.52
N GLY A 409 31.66 0.76 9.41
CA GLY A 409 32.28 0.42 8.13
C GLY A 409 31.27 -0.13 7.14
N VAL A 410 31.50 0.13 5.85
CA VAL A 410 30.67 -0.38 4.75
C VAL A 410 31.52 -1.27 3.87
N LEU A 411 31.06 -2.49 3.64
CA LEU A 411 31.65 -3.45 2.70
C LEU A 411 30.84 -3.40 1.42
N THR A 412 31.49 -3.15 0.28
CA THR A 412 30.89 -3.29 -1.05
C THR A 412 31.73 -4.30 -1.82
N VAL A 413 31.16 -5.47 -2.12
CA VAL A 413 31.88 -6.65 -2.63
C VAL A 413 31.23 -7.14 -3.90
N ASN A 414 31.94 -7.03 -5.01
CA ASN A 414 31.56 -7.72 -6.24
C ASN A 414 32.00 -9.17 -6.16
N THR A 415 31.05 -10.10 -6.20
CA THR A 415 31.28 -11.54 -6.10
C THR A 415 31.45 -12.22 -7.46
N GLY A 416 31.17 -11.50 -8.55
CA GLY A 416 30.73 -12.11 -9.81
C GLY A 416 29.37 -12.78 -9.64
N SER A 417 28.82 -13.31 -10.73
CA SER A 417 27.48 -13.90 -10.72
C SER A 417 27.37 -15.11 -9.79
N GLN A 418 26.49 -15.01 -8.80
CA GLN A 418 26.13 -16.07 -7.86
C GLN A 418 24.71 -16.53 -8.15
N GLN A 419 24.41 -17.78 -7.79
CA GLN A 419 23.06 -18.34 -7.89
C GLN A 419 22.48 -18.51 -6.48
N VAL A 420 21.16 -18.65 -6.40
CA VAL A 420 20.44 -18.98 -5.16
C VAL A 420 21.01 -20.25 -4.51
N GLY A 421 21.02 -20.26 -3.18
CA GLY A 421 21.41 -21.43 -2.37
C GLY A 421 22.88 -21.46 -1.93
N ALA A 422 23.67 -20.45 -2.28
CA ALA A 422 25.03 -20.29 -1.75
C ALA A 422 25.00 -19.44 -0.47
N THR A 423 25.37 -20.04 0.66
CA THR A 423 25.57 -19.30 1.91
C THR A 423 26.71 -18.29 1.78
N VAL A 424 26.42 -17.04 2.10
CA VAL A 424 27.43 -16.00 2.31
C VAL A 424 27.93 -16.09 3.75
N THR A 425 29.25 -16.12 3.92
CA THR A 425 29.90 -16.06 5.24
C THR A 425 30.88 -14.90 5.27
N LEU A 426 30.60 -13.90 6.09
CA LEU A 426 31.51 -12.81 6.37
C LEU A 426 32.42 -13.17 7.55
N LYS A 427 33.73 -12.99 7.39
CA LYS A 427 34.74 -13.23 8.43
C LYS A 427 35.62 -12.01 8.63
N ASP A 428 36.09 -11.84 9.85
CA ASP A 428 37.11 -10.85 10.18
C ASP A 428 38.52 -11.29 9.71
N GLU A 429 39.51 -10.43 9.91
CA GLU A 429 40.92 -10.71 9.55
C GLU A 429 41.49 -11.95 10.28
N ALA A 430 40.98 -12.27 11.48
CA ALA A 430 41.39 -13.44 12.25
C ALA A 430 40.70 -14.74 11.78
N GLY A 431 39.74 -14.64 10.84
CA GLY A 431 38.95 -15.75 10.34
C GLY A 431 37.74 -16.10 11.22
N ALA A 432 37.40 -15.26 12.21
CA ALA A 432 36.20 -15.41 13.02
C ALA A 432 34.98 -15.01 12.18
N VAL A 433 33.89 -15.78 12.27
CA VAL A 433 32.64 -15.46 11.56
C VAL A 433 31.98 -14.25 12.21
N VAL A 434 31.66 -13.25 11.38
CA VAL A 434 30.95 -12.01 11.75
C VAL A 434 29.47 -12.17 11.49
N GLU A 435 29.09 -12.64 10.30
CA GLU A 435 27.71 -12.82 9.87
C GLU A 435 27.62 -13.97 8.86
N THR A 436 26.47 -14.65 8.81
CA THR A 436 26.13 -15.58 7.73
C THR A 436 24.68 -15.39 7.30
N TRP A 437 24.43 -15.47 5.99
CA TRP A 437 23.08 -15.41 5.43
C TRP A 437 23.02 -16.15 4.09
N GLU A 438 21.82 -16.42 3.61
CA GLU A 438 21.56 -17.12 2.36
C GLU A 438 20.62 -16.26 1.51
N PRO A 439 21.14 -15.56 0.48
CA PRO A 439 20.32 -14.80 -0.44
C PRO A 439 19.30 -15.70 -1.15
N SER A 440 18.05 -15.22 -1.21
CA SER A 440 16.93 -15.87 -1.89
C SER A 440 16.85 -15.57 -3.39
N GLN A 441 17.59 -14.57 -3.87
CA GLN A 441 17.73 -14.19 -5.28
C GLN A 441 19.17 -14.36 -5.82
N PRO A 442 19.36 -14.53 -7.15
CA PRO A 442 20.67 -14.41 -7.78
C PRO A 442 21.26 -13.00 -7.58
N TYR A 443 22.59 -12.90 -7.42
CA TYR A 443 23.25 -11.61 -7.16
C TYR A 443 24.69 -11.58 -7.70
N GLU A 444 25.23 -10.38 -7.83
CA GLU A 444 26.63 -10.13 -8.21
C GLU A 444 27.36 -9.22 -7.23
N LEU A 445 26.61 -8.48 -6.42
CA LEU A 445 27.09 -7.50 -5.47
C LEU A 445 26.55 -7.81 -4.08
N ILE A 446 27.38 -7.59 -3.07
CA ILE A 446 27.00 -7.51 -1.66
C ILE A 446 27.34 -6.10 -1.15
N ILE A 447 26.37 -5.44 -0.52
CA ILE A 447 26.60 -4.28 0.34
C ILE A 447 26.28 -4.70 1.77
N PHE A 448 27.24 -4.56 2.69
CA PHE A 448 27.07 -4.95 4.07
C PHE A 448 27.59 -3.89 5.03
N SER A 449 26.81 -3.54 6.03
CA SER A 449 27.25 -2.69 7.13
C SER A 449 26.57 -3.08 8.43
N SER A 450 27.31 -3.04 9.53
CA SER A 450 26.77 -3.24 10.87
C SER A 450 27.74 -2.67 11.90
N SER A 451 27.28 -2.62 13.16
CA SER A 451 28.12 -2.20 14.30
C SER A 451 29.40 -3.03 14.49
N GLN A 452 29.50 -4.22 13.88
CA GLN A 452 30.69 -5.07 13.93
C GLN A 452 31.72 -4.73 12.85
N ILE A 453 31.34 -3.95 11.84
CA ILE A 453 32.21 -3.55 10.74
C ILE A 453 32.91 -2.24 11.11
N LYS A 454 34.24 -2.29 11.13
CA LYS A 454 35.09 -1.16 11.53
C LYS A 454 35.68 -0.49 10.29
N PRO A 455 35.55 0.84 10.13
CA PRO A 455 36.14 1.55 9.00
C PRO A 455 37.64 1.26 8.85
N GLY A 456 38.08 1.00 7.61
CA GLY A 456 39.45 0.67 7.23
C GLY A 456 39.93 -0.76 7.54
N ALA A 457 39.19 -1.54 8.34
CA ALA A 457 39.57 -2.91 8.67
C ALA A 457 39.37 -3.87 7.49
N ALA A 458 40.16 -4.94 7.45
CA ALA A 458 40.08 -5.99 6.44
C ALA A 458 39.11 -7.10 6.85
N TYR A 459 38.36 -7.62 5.89
CA TYR A 459 37.40 -8.70 6.04
C TYR A 459 37.52 -9.70 4.88
N GLN A 460 36.95 -10.89 5.06
CA GLN A 460 36.85 -11.93 4.05
C GLN A 460 35.38 -12.29 3.84
N VAL A 461 34.91 -12.20 2.59
CA VAL A 461 33.59 -12.69 2.17
C VAL A 461 33.78 -14.04 1.48
N GLN A 462 33.22 -15.09 2.06
CA GLN A 462 33.19 -16.42 1.47
C GLN A 462 31.81 -16.70 0.87
N VAL A 463 31.80 -17.08 -0.40
CA VAL A 463 30.59 -17.51 -1.13
C VAL A 463 30.93 -18.82 -1.85
N GLY A 464 30.30 -19.92 -1.43
CA GLY A 464 30.70 -21.26 -1.88
C GLY A 464 32.20 -21.53 -1.64
N ASP A 465 32.92 -21.90 -2.71
CA ASP A 465 34.37 -22.15 -2.69
C ASP A 465 35.22 -20.87 -2.87
N GLN A 466 34.58 -19.73 -3.18
CA GLN A 466 35.25 -18.46 -3.42
C GLN A 466 35.47 -17.71 -2.11
N THR A 467 36.64 -17.10 -1.94
CA THR A 467 36.94 -16.19 -0.82
C THR A 467 37.50 -14.88 -1.37
N LEU A 468 36.87 -13.77 -1.00
CA LEU A 468 37.18 -12.42 -1.45
C LEU A 468 37.66 -11.59 -0.27
N SER A 469 38.75 -10.85 -0.42
CA SER A 469 39.21 -9.88 0.58
C SER A 469 38.66 -8.50 0.26
N VAL A 470 38.18 -7.80 1.28
CA VAL A 470 37.61 -6.45 1.16
C VAL A 470 38.04 -5.61 2.38
N HIS A 471 38.24 -4.31 2.16
CA HIS A 471 38.39 -3.34 3.24
C HIS A 471 37.08 -2.58 3.41
N ALA A 472 36.66 -2.38 4.66
CA ALA A 472 35.56 -1.49 4.95
C ALA A 472 35.97 -0.04 4.64
N SER A 473 35.11 0.70 3.94
CA SER A 473 35.28 2.14 3.75
C SER A 473 35.08 2.91 5.05
#